data_AF-A0A2H9L3K2-F1
#
_entry.id   AF-A0A2H9L3K2-F1
#
_cell.length_a   1.000
_cell.length_b   1.000
_cell.length_c   1.000
_cell.angle_alpha   90.00
_cell.angle_beta   90.00
_cell.angle_gamma   90.00
#
_symmetry.space_group_name_H-M   'P 1'
#
loop_
_entity.id
_entity.type
_entity.pdbx_description
1 polymer ?
#
loop_
_entity_poly.entity_id
_entity_poly.type
_entity_poly.pdbx_seq_one_letter_code
_entity_poly.pdbx_strand_id
1 'polypeptide(L)'
;MDEHTHHEHHAEKPQPPLGVPLPILLAVVAILCLVIGFFAASLIRPPSVPSGTPTPAPSIDALQLQSKVATYLTDMLAAQGAVGVVVQGTATTIENGMYAVNVSILQDGQVVQEAVAYVSLDGKSLFIGQVLDFTKAFPKPTPVPTVAIPKTAKPEAEMYVMSFCPYGQQAEASVGPAQKALGDSITVVPHFVIYGKDYYAGQEAEYCMANTSLCSLHGIAEVDEDARQACIWKYQPAKWWVYVLYVNGNCTLENIPDCWKTAANATGVNATAVEQCYSAEGAALLEADAALNQEKEVTGSPTLFINGVTYSGGRAAENFKDAFCAAFTNQPAACNMTLSEAQAAASGSCG
;
A
#
# COMPACT_ATOMS: atom_id res chain seq x y z
N MET A 1 -32.42 63.11 16.97
CA MET A 1 -31.93 63.28 18.36
C MET A 1 -31.98 61.90 18.96
N ASP A 2 -30.86 61.20 19.01
CA ASP A 2 -30.68 60.05 19.89
C ASP A 2 -29.21 60.00 20.28
N GLU A 3 -29.01 60.02 21.59
CA GLU A 3 -27.76 60.24 22.30
C GLU A 3 -27.19 58.88 22.71
N HIS A 4 -25.98 58.56 22.26
CA HIS A 4 -25.26 57.34 22.64
C HIS A 4 -24.49 57.57 23.93
N THR A 5 -24.89 56.90 25.01
CA THR A 5 -24.14 56.78 26.27
C THR A 5 -23.21 55.56 26.24
N HIS A 6 -21.93 55.80 26.49
CA HIS A 6 -20.92 54.77 26.76
C HIS A 6 -20.97 54.35 28.23
N HIS A 7 -20.97 53.05 28.51
CA HIS A 7 -20.72 52.50 29.85
C HIS A 7 -19.38 51.74 29.86
N GLU A 8 -18.47 52.18 30.74
CA GLU A 8 -17.25 51.45 31.13
C GLU A 8 -17.60 50.30 32.08
N HIS A 9 -17.00 49.12 31.86
CA HIS A 9 -17.06 47.99 32.78
C HIS A 9 -15.79 47.93 33.63
N HIS A 10 -15.94 48.05 34.95
CA HIS A 10 -14.92 47.65 35.92
C HIS A 10 -15.01 46.13 36.17
N ALA A 11 -13.87 45.45 36.06
CA ALA A 11 -13.74 44.02 36.37
C ALA A 11 -13.49 43.81 37.87
N GLU A 12 -14.38 43.05 38.51
CA GLU A 12 -14.27 42.64 39.91
C GLU A 12 -13.44 41.35 40.04
N LYS A 13 -12.50 41.30 40.99
CA LYS A 13 -11.63 40.12 41.21
C LYS A 13 -12.37 39.04 42.01
N PRO A 14 -12.23 37.74 41.65
CA PRO A 14 -12.94 36.66 42.31
C PRO A 14 -12.33 36.34 43.68
N GLN A 15 -13.18 36.23 44.71
CA GLN A 15 -12.82 35.70 46.02
C GLN A 15 -13.01 34.16 46.08
N PRO A 16 -12.12 33.43 46.79
CA PRO A 16 -12.20 31.98 46.88
C PRO A 16 -13.36 31.49 47.78
N PRO A 17 -13.92 30.30 47.49
CA PRO A 17 -15.27 29.90 47.92
C PRO A 17 -15.40 29.42 49.38
N LEU A 18 -14.30 29.26 50.13
CA LEU A 18 -14.35 28.89 51.55
C LEU A 18 -13.45 29.88 52.30
N GLY A 19 -14.00 30.65 53.24
CA GLY A 19 -13.33 31.70 54.03
C GLY A 19 -12.24 31.22 54.98
N VAL A 20 -11.47 30.21 54.59
CA VAL A 20 -10.32 29.67 55.32
C VAL A 20 -9.06 30.30 54.72
N PRO A 21 -8.19 30.93 55.53
CA PRO A 21 -6.93 31.49 55.06
C PRO A 21 -6.10 30.41 54.32
N LEU A 22 -5.62 30.74 53.13
CA LEU A 22 -4.81 29.87 52.28
C LEU A 22 -3.68 29.08 53.01
N PRO A 23 -2.91 29.67 53.95
CA PRO A 23 -1.89 28.90 54.67
C PRO A 23 -2.47 27.80 55.57
N ILE A 24 -3.69 27.98 56.08
CA ILE A 24 -4.39 26.98 56.90
C ILE A 24 -4.91 25.85 56.02
N LEU A 25 -5.45 26.17 54.84
CA LEU A 25 -5.87 25.17 53.86
C LEU A 25 -4.69 24.27 53.42
N LEU A 26 -3.52 24.87 53.16
CA LEU A 26 -2.32 24.14 52.79
C LEU A 26 -1.81 23.24 53.93
N ALA A 27 -1.86 23.71 55.18
CA ALA A 27 -1.47 22.91 56.34
C ALA A 27 -2.41 21.71 56.55
N VAL A 28 -3.73 21.91 56.39
CA VAL A 28 -4.73 20.83 56.52
C VAL A 28 -4.54 19.79 55.42
N VAL A 29 -4.30 20.21 54.18
CA VAL A 29 -4.02 19.28 53.05
C VAL A 29 -2.73 18.50 53.30
N ALA A 30 -1.66 19.15 53.78
CA ALA A 30 -0.40 18.48 54.08
C ALA A 30 -0.54 17.43 55.19
N ILE A 31 -1.30 17.73 56.25
CA ILE A 31 -1.59 16.79 57.34
C ILE A 31 -2.46 15.63 56.83
N LEU A 32 -3.46 15.91 56.00
CA LEU A 32 -4.30 14.86 55.40
C LEU A 32 -3.48 13.91 54.51
N CYS A 33 -2.57 14.44 53.69
CA CYS A 33 -1.66 13.65 52.86
C CYS A 33 -0.67 12.81 53.69
N LEU A 34 -0.17 13.32 54.80
CA LEU A 34 0.71 12.58 55.71
C LEU A 34 -0.02 11.46 56.43
N VAL A 35 -1.26 11.70 56.88
CA VAL A 35 -2.08 10.67 57.54
C VAL A 35 -2.49 9.58 56.54
N ILE A 36 -2.90 9.94 55.31
CA ILE A 36 -3.20 8.96 54.26
C ILE A 36 -1.95 8.18 53.86
N GLY A 37 -0.78 8.83 53.75
CA GLY A 37 0.49 8.16 53.46
C GLY A 37 0.94 7.19 54.55
N PHE A 38 0.72 7.53 55.82
CA PHE A 38 1.12 6.69 56.96
C PHE A 38 0.21 5.48 57.15
N PHE A 39 -1.10 5.62 56.89
CA PHE A 39 -2.03 4.47 56.89
C PHE A 39 -1.90 3.60 55.63
N ALA A 40 -1.54 4.16 54.47
CA ALA A 40 -1.21 3.38 53.28
C ALA A 40 0.07 2.54 53.47
N ALA A 41 1.11 3.09 54.11
CA ALA A 41 2.36 2.36 54.38
C ALA A 41 2.18 1.19 55.37
N SER A 42 1.18 1.26 56.26
CA SER A 42 0.93 0.24 57.30
C SER A 42 0.06 -0.93 56.82
N LEU A 43 -0.58 -0.81 55.64
CA LEU A 43 -1.40 -1.85 55.01
C LEU A 43 -0.76 -2.46 53.76
N ILE A 44 0.37 -1.90 53.29
CA ILE A 44 1.21 -2.55 52.28
C ILE A 44 2.09 -3.56 53.01
N ARG A 45 1.53 -4.76 53.25
CA ARG A 45 2.39 -5.94 53.31
C ARG A 45 3.21 -5.93 52.00
N PRO A 46 4.54 -6.09 52.04
CA PRO A 46 5.25 -6.39 50.81
C PRO A 46 4.49 -7.55 50.17
N PRO A 47 4.16 -7.50 48.86
CA PRO A 47 3.58 -8.65 48.21
C PRO A 47 4.47 -9.82 48.60
N SER A 48 3.88 -10.84 49.22
CA SER A 48 4.58 -12.11 49.41
C SER A 48 5.03 -12.49 48.02
N VAL A 49 6.32 -12.23 47.72
CA VAL A 49 6.96 -12.74 46.52
C VAL A 49 6.66 -14.21 46.60
N PRO A 50 5.85 -14.77 45.69
CA PRO A 50 5.78 -16.19 45.60
C PRO A 50 7.21 -16.59 45.34
N SER A 51 7.85 -17.25 46.30
CA SER A 51 9.09 -18.00 46.09
C SER A 51 8.75 -19.23 45.22
N GLY A 52 8.03 -19.00 44.12
CA GLY A 52 8.28 -19.76 42.91
C GLY A 52 9.64 -19.29 42.46
N THR A 53 10.63 -20.17 42.56
CA THR A 53 11.66 -20.23 41.53
C THR A 53 11.03 -19.84 40.19
N PRO A 54 11.61 -18.90 39.40
CA PRO A 54 11.10 -18.65 38.07
C PRO A 54 10.95 -20.03 37.44
N THR A 55 9.72 -20.42 37.13
CA THR A 55 9.48 -21.66 36.41
C THR A 55 10.41 -21.53 35.22
N PRO A 56 11.42 -22.40 35.06
CA PRO A 56 12.29 -22.31 33.91
C PRO A 56 11.33 -22.26 32.72
N ALA A 57 11.37 -21.16 31.95
CA ALA A 57 10.59 -21.07 30.73
C ALA A 57 10.83 -22.42 30.03
N PRO A 58 9.77 -23.19 29.72
CA PRO A 58 9.98 -24.50 29.13
C PRO A 58 10.89 -24.27 27.94
N SER A 59 12.12 -24.78 28.00
CA SER A 59 13.06 -24.63 26.91
C SER A 59 12.47 -25.48 25.79
N ILE A 60 11.67 -24.84 24.94
CA ILE A 60 11.10 -25.52 23.79
C ILE A 60 12.28 -26.08 23.03
N ASP A 61 12.23 -27.37 22.72
CA ASP A 61 13.26 -28.04 21.94
C ASP A 61 13.40 -27.28 20.61
N ALA A 62 14.61 -26.76 20.37
CA ALA A 62 14.89 -25.92 19.21
C ALA A 62 14.60 -26.64 17.89
N LEU A 63 14.84 -27.95 17.81
CA LEU A 63 14.58 -28.76 16.62
C LEU A 63 13.07 -28.98 16.44
N GLN A 64 12.32 -29.18 17.53
CA GLN A 64 10.87 -29.26 17.44
C GLN A 64 10.25 -27.94 17.02
N LEU A 65 10.77 -26.82 17.53
CA LEU A 65 10.30 -25.50 17.14
C LEU A 65 10.58 -25.21 15.67
N GLN A 66 11.79 -25.52 15.19
CA GLN A 66 12.15 -25.44 13.78
C GLN A 66 11.21 -26.25 12.91
N SER A 67 10.99 -27.53 13.25
CA SER A 67 10.10 -28.40 12.50
C SER A 67 8.66 -27.88 12.50
N LYS A 68 8.15 -27.42 13.64
CA LYS A 68 6.79 -26.87 13.74
C LYS A 68 6.61 -25.63 12.87
N VAL A 69 7.56 -24.69 12.91
CA VAL A 69 7.56 -23.47 12.09
C VAL A 69 7.68 -23.83 10.61
N ALA A 70 8.62 -24.71 10.25
CA ALA A 70 8.82 -25.19 8.90
C ALA A 70 7.56 -25.83 8.32
N THR A 71 6.90 -26.73 9.06
CA THR A 71 5.64 -27.34 8.63
C THR A 71 4.55 -26.30 8.48
N TYR A 72 4.36 -25.42 9.47
CA TYR A 72 3.31 -24.40 9.41
C TYR A 72 3.48 -23.45 8.22
N LEU A 73 4.71 -23.00 7.95
CA LEU A 73 5.00 -22.13 6.80
C LEU A 73 4.88 -22.88 5.48
N THR A 74 5.30 -24.15 5.41
CA THR A 74 5.13 -24.99 4.22
C THR A 74 3.64 -25.17 3.91
N ASP A 75 2.82 -25.51 4.91
CA ASP A 75 1.38 -25.69 4.76
C ASP A 75 0.68 -24.37 4.39
N MET A 76 1.13 -23.25 4.97
CA MET A 76 0.61 -21.92 4.65
C MET A 76 0.91 -21.54 3.19
N LEU A 77 2.13 -21.77 2.72
CA LEU A 77 2.52 -21.53 1.33
C LEU A 77 1.76 -22.49 0.38
N ALA A 78 1.61 -23.76 0.75
CA ALA A 78 0.83 -24.73 -0.01
C ALA A 78 -0.66 -24.35 -0.08
N ALA A 79 -1.23 -23.80 1.00
CA ALA A 79 -2.61 -23.29 1.01
C ALA A 79 -2.79 -22.02 0.15
N GLN A 80 -1.71 -21.27 -0.07
CA GLN A 80 -1.64 -20.18 -1.06
C GLN A 80 -1.31 -20.70 -2.47
N GLY A 81 -1.18 -22.03 -2.61
CA GLY A 81 -0.98 -22.77 -3.85
C GLY A 81 0.46 -22.84 -4.37
N ALA A 82 1.45 -22.61 -3.50
CA ALA A 82 2.84 -22.91 -3.81
C ALA A 82 3.05 -24.43 -3.95
N VAL A 83 3.52 -24.88 -5.12
CA VAL A 83 3.79 -26.29 -5.43
C VAL A 83 5.30 -26.55 -5.42
N GLY A 84 5.73 -27.66 -4.82
CA GLY A 84 7.17 -28.02 -4.75
C GLY A 84 7.99 -27.16 -3.78
N VAL A 85 7.32 -26.28 -3.02
CA VAL A 85 7.96 -25.43 -2.02
C VAL A 85 7.94 -26.10 -0.65
N VAL A 86 9.11 -26.21 -0.02
CA VAL A 86 9.30 -26.76 1.32
C VAL A 86 10.09 -25.78 2.15
N VAL A 87 9.61 -25.46 3.33
CA VAL A 87 10.35 -24.66 4.30
C VAL A 87 11.14 -25.59 5.21
N GLN A 88 12.39 -25.28 5.48
CA GLN A 88 13.27 -25.98 6.41
C GLN A 88 13.75 -25.02 7.49
N GLY A 89 13.59 -25.39 8.76
CA GLY A 89 14.22 -24.65 9.86
C GLY A 89 15.71 -24.98 9.92
N THR A 90 16.56 -23.95 9.96
CA THR A 90 18.03 -24.08 9.92
C THR A 90 18.69 -23.73 11.24
N ALA A 91 18.14 -22.77 11.98
CA ALA A 91 18.64 -22.38 13.29
C ALA A 91 17.54 -21.79 14.17
N THR A 92 17.73 -21.84 15.48
CA THR A 92 16.88 -21.15 16.46
C THR A 92 17.75 -20.37 17.42
N THR A 93 17.49 -19.08 17.55
CA THR A 93 18.08 -18.19 18.55
C THR A 93 16.97 -17.57 19.41
N ILE A 94 17.34 -16.96 20.53
CA ILE A 94 16.42 -16.09 21.28
C ILE A 94 16.87 -14.66 21.06
N GLU A 95 16.00 -13.86 20.45
CA GLU A 95 16.26 -12.47 20.10
C GLU A 95 15.05 -11.62 20.52
N ASN A 96 15.31 -10.49 21.17
CA ASN A 96 14.27 -9.51 21.55
C ASN A 96 13.07 -10.13 22.31
N GLY A 97 13.29 -11.15 23.12
CA GLY A 97 12.24 -11.81 23.91
C GLY A 97 11.32 -12.73 23.10
N MET A 98 11.78 -13.17 21.92
CA MET A 98 11.11 -14.16 21.07
C MET A 98 12.13 -15.21 20.61
N TYR A 99 11.66 -16.37 20.17
CA TYR A 99 12.48 -17.27 19.38
C TYR A 99 12.57 -16.73 17.95
N ALA A 100 13.78 -16.53 17.45
CA ALA A 100 14.04 -16.29 16.04
C ALA A 100 14.40 -17.62 15.39
N VAL A 101 13.56 -18.07 14.47
CA VAL A 101 13.73 -19.34 13.75
C VAL A 101 14.14 -18.98 12.32
N ASN A 102 15.41 -19.25 12.00
CA ASN A 102 15.90 -19.11 10.64
C ASN A 102 15.32 -20.25 9.82
N VAL A 103 14.81 -19.91 8.64
CA VAL A 103 14.24 -20.86 7.70
C VAL A 103 14.83 -20.66 6.31
N SER A 104 15.05 -21.76 5.63
CA SER A 104 15.33 -21.81 4.19
C SER A 104 14.06 -22.26 3.49
N ILE A 105 13.64 -21.52 2.48
CA ILE A 105 12.55 -21.88 1.57
C ILE A 105 13.21 -22.57 0.38
N LEU A 106 12.83 -23.81 0.14
CA LEU A 106 13.34 -24.63 -0.93
C LEU A 106 12.27 -24.79 -1.99
N GLN A 107 12.63 -24.68 -3.27
CA GLN A 107 11.80 -25.04 -4.41
C GLN A 107 12.52 -26.14 -5.18
N ASP A 108 11.84 -27.28 -5.38
CA ASP A 108 12.42 -28.46 -6.05
C ASP A 108 13.76 -28.92 -5.43
N GLY A 109 13.91 -28.74 -4.11
CA GLY A 109 15.10 -29.13 -3.35
C GLY A 109 16.26 -28.13 -3.39
N GLN A 110 16.12 -26.98 -4.05
CA GLN A 110 17.10 -25.88 -4.06
C GLN A 110 16.65 -24.76 -3.14
N VAL A 111 17.55 -24.20 -2.32
CA VAL A 111 17.24 -23.03 -1.49
C VAL A 111 17.04 -21.80 -2.38
N VAL A 112 15.83 -21.26 -2.39
CA VAL A 112 15.45 -20.07 -3.18
C VAL A 112 15.41 -18.80 -2.35
N GLN A 113 15.17 -18.92 -1.04
CA GLN A 113 15.11 -17.77 -0.14
C GLN A 113 15.45 -18.18 1.29
N GLU A 114 16.10 -17.29 2.02
CA GLU A 114 16.27 -17.39 3.47
C GLU A 114 15.41 -16.33 4.16
N ALA A 115 14.75 -16.71 5.25
CA ALA A 115 13.91 -15.82 6.03
C ALA A 115 14.07 -16.12 7.53
N VAL A 116 13.58 -15.19 8.35
CA VAL A 116 13.50 -15.37 9.80
C VAL A 116 12.04 -15.23 10.21
N ALA A 117 11.53 -16.26 10.89
CA ALA A 117 10.21 -16.24 11.50
C ALA A 117 10.36 -16.11 13.02
N TYR A 118 9.50 -15.33 13.66
CA TYR A 118 9.56 -15.12 15.10
C TYR A 118 8.46 -15.88 15.80
N VAL A 119 8.76 -16.53 16.92
CA VAL A 119 7.79 -17.25 17.74
C VAL A 119 7.80 -16.71 19.16
N SER A 120 6.62 -16.53 19.74
CA SER A 120 6.50 -16.21 21.17
C SER A 120 7.24 -17.25 22.03
N LEU A 121 7.76 -16.84 23.20
CA LEU A 121 8.50 -17.75 24.08
C LEU A 121 7.65 -18.91 24.63
N ASP A 122 6.32 -18.81 24.57
CA ASP A 122 5.41 -19.91 24.90
C ASP A 122 5.13 -20.86 23.71
N GLY A 123 5.69 -20.59 22.53
CA GLY A 123 5.61 -21.42 21.32
C GLY A 123 4.24 -21.42 20.63
N LYS A 124 3.34 -20.50 20.99
CA LYS A 124 1.94 -20.49 20.53
C LYS A 124 1.66 -19.52 19.39
N SER A 125 2.44 -18.46 19.25
CA SER A 125 2.21 -17.40 18.25
C SER A 125 3.39 -17.31 17.31
N LEU A 126 3.10 -17.36 16.01
CA LEU A 126 4.05 -17.15 14.92
C LEU A 126 3.85 -15.74 14.36
N PHE A 127 4.94 -15.01 14.19
CA PHE A 127 4.98 -13.68 13.59
C PHE A 127 5.85 -13.74 12.33
N ILE A 128 5.27 -13.28 11.22
CA ILE A 128 5.90 -13.27 9.89
C ILE A 128 5.88 -11.83 9.41
N GLY A 129 7.05 -11.29 9.05
CA GLY A 129 7.20 -9.91 8.61
C GLY A 129 8.52 -9.27 9.05
N GLN A 130 8.70 -8.00 8.69
CA GLN A 130 9.91 -7.26 9.02
C GLN A 130 9.90 -6.83 10.50
N VAL A 131 10.98 -7.12 11.23
CA VAL A 131 11.19 -6.54 12.56
C VAL A 131 11.72 -5.12 12.42
N LEU A 132 10.97 -4.17 12.95
CA LEU A 132 11.37 -2.77 13.02
C LEU A 132 12.02 -2.51 14.37
N ASP A 133 13.32 -2.24 14.34
CA ASP A 133 14.14 -1.93 15.51
C ASP A 133 13.92 -0.48 15.95
N PHE A 134 13.23 -0.26 17.06
CA PHE A 134 12.94 1.08 17.58
C PHE A 134 14.15 1.79 18.18
N THR A 135 15.27 1.09 18.40
CA THR A 135 16.54 1.73 18.76
C THR A 135 17.20 2.37 17.54
N LYS A 136 16.80 1.96 16.33
CA LYS A 136 17.13 2.63 15.09
C LYS A 136 16.02 3.62 14.78
N ALA A 137 16.39 4.77 14.24
CA ALA A 137 15.40 5.66 13.66
C ALA A 137 14.60 4.85 12.63
N PHE A 138 13.27 4.98 12.65
CA PHE A 138 12.42 4.40 11.60
C PHE A 138 13.09 4.75 10.26
N PRO A 139 13.42 3.76 9.40
CA PRO A 139 14.05 4.04 8.14
C PRO A 139 13.10 4.91 7.35
N LYS A 140 13.32 6.22 7.39
CA LYS A 140 12.70 7.13 6.46
C LYS A 140 13.14 6.62 5.10
N PRO A 141 12.25 6.39 4.13
CA PRO A 141 12.67 6.07 2.78
C PRO A 141 13.78 7.06 2.46
N THR A 142 14.99 6.54 2.19
CA THR A 142 16.09 7.37 1.73
C THR A 142 15.48 8.12 0.56
N PRO A 143 15.40 9.47 0.59
CA PRO A 143 14.88 10.19 -0.54
C PRO A 143 15.71 9.70 -1.71
N VAL A 144 15.07 8.99 -2.65
CA VAL A 144 15.69 8.76 -3.95
C VAL A 144 16.09 10.17 -4.37
N PRO A 145 17.40 10.45 -4.58
CA PRO A 145 17.82 11.79 -4.96
C PRO A 145 16.90 12.22 -6.08
N THR A 146 16.16 13.28 -5.86
CA THR A 146 15.07 13.68 -6.75
C THR A 146 15.72 14.04 -8.07
N VAL A 147 15.79 13.08 -8.98
CA VAL A 147 16.27 13.33 -10.34
C VAL A 147 15.27 14.33 -10.87
N ALA A 148 15.74 15.54 -11.16
CA ALA A 148 14.89 16.58 -11.68
C ALA A 148 14.29 16.07 -12.99
N ILE A 149 12.96 16.04 -13.07
CA ILE A 149 12.25 15.63 -14.29
C ILE A 149 12.69 16.59 -15.42
N PRO A 150 13.28 16.07 -16.51
CA PRO A 150 13.66 16.91 -17.65
C PRO A 150 12.46 17.68 -18.16
N LYS A 151 12.67 18.95 -18.54
CA LYS A 151 11.62 19.78 -19.11
C LYS A 151 11.50 19.57 -20.61
N THR A 152 10.27 19.43 -21.11
CA THR A 152 9.96 19.29 -22.54
C THR A 152 8.85 20.25 -22.95
N ALA A 153 8.68 20.47 -24.27
CA ALA A 153 7.57 21.27 -24.78
C ALA A 153 6.20 20.58 -24.58
N LYS A 154 6.20 19.25 -24.65
CA LYS A 154 5.05 18.37 -24.43
C LYS A 154 5.51 17.22 -23.53
N PRO A 155 5.26 17.29 -22.22
CA PRO A 155 5.55 16.22 -21.28
C PRO A 155 4.86 14.93 -21.69
N GLU A 156 5.60 13.83 -21.60
CA GLU A 156 5.10 12.49 -21.80
C GLU A 156 5.24 11.71 -20.50
N ALA A 157 4.23 10.92 -20.17
CA ALA A 157 4.29 9.98 -19.08
C ALA A 157 3.89 8.58 -19.50
N GLU A 158 4.55 7.62 -18.87
CA GLU A 158 4.28 6.19 -18.99
C GLU A 158 3.68 5.74 -17.65
N MET A 159 2.44 5.28 -17.67
CA MET A 159 1.67 4.87 -16.49
C MET A 159 1.47 3.36 -16.51
N TYR A 160 2.21 2.67 -15.65
CA TYR A 160 2.16 1.22 -15.50
C TYR A 160 1.16 0.83 -14.43
N VAL A 161 0.11 0.13 -14.83
CA VAL A 161 -1.05 -0.23 -14.00
C VAL A 161 -1.42 -1.70 -14.17
N MET A 162 -2.27 -2.21 -13.28
CA MET A 162 -3.03 -3.44 -13.50
C MET A 162 -4.50 -3.04 -13.38
N SER A 163 -5.35 -3.48 -14.30
CA SER A 163 -6.72 -2.95 -14.42
C SER A 163 -7.59 -3.10 -13.16
N PHE A 164 -7.30 -4.06 -12.28
CA PHE A 164 -8.03 -4.26 -11.02
C PHE A 164 -7.20 -4.04 -9.76
N CYS A 165 -5.96 -3.56 -9.86
CA CYS A 165 -5.22 -3.12 -8.68
C CYS A 165 -5.89 -1.87 -8.06
N PRO A 166 -6.28 -1.88 -6.78
CA PRO A 166 -6.91 -0.72 -6.14
C PRO A 166 -6.05 0.56 -6.22
N TYR A 167 -4.73 0.42 -6.11
CA TYR A 167 -3.82 1.55 -6.24
C TYR A 167 -3.64 2.02 -7.68
N GLY A 168 -3.70 1.09 -8.66
CA GLY A 168 -3.68 1.41 -10.08
C GLY A 168 -4.91 2.24 -10.48
N GLN A 169 -6.09 1.76 -10.11
CA GLN A 169 -7.35 2.45 -10.34
C GLN A 169 -7.41 3.83 -9.65
N GLN A 170 -6.82 3.95 -8.44
CA GLN A 170 -6.69 5.23 -7.77
C GLN A 170 -5.81 6.22 -8.58
N ALA A 171 -4.69 5.74 -9.12
CA ALA A 171 -3.83 6.57 -9.97
C ALA A 171 -4.55 6.97 -11.26
N GLU A 172 -5.24 6.06 -11.94
CA GLU A 172 -6.05 6.37 -13.12
C GLU A 172 -7.11 7.44 -12.82
N ALA A 173 -7.85 7.28 -11.72
CA ALA A 173 -8.85 8.24 -11.27
C ALA A 173 -8.27 9.63 -10.96
N SER A 174 -7.00 9.69 -10.56
CA SER A 174 -6.31 10.93 -10.18
C SER A 174 -5.56 11.58 -11.34
N VAL A 175 -4.98 10.79 -12.23
CA VAL A 175 -4.32 11.26 -13.47
C VAL A 175 -5.35 11.74 -14.48
N GLY A 176 -6.53 11.11 -14.55
CA GLY A 176 -7.61 11.46 -15.47
C GLY A 176 -8.00 12.96 -15.45
N PRO A 177 -8.27 13.59 -14.29
CA PRO A 177 -8.50 15.02 -14.19
C PRO A 177 -7.34 15.89 -14.70
N ALA A 178 -6.09 15.50 -14.42
CA ALA A 178 -4.91 16.22 -14.91
C ALA A 178 -4.79 16.10 -16.44
N GLN A 179 -4.96 14.91 -17.01
CA GLN A 179 -5.01 14.70 -18.45
C GLN A 179 -6.14 15.51 -19.09
N LYS A 180 -7.33 15.55 -18.49
CA LYS A 180 -8.47 16.33 -19.00
C LYS A 180 -8.18 17.83 -19.01
N ALA A 181 -7.52 18.34 -17.98
CA ALA A 181 -7.19 19.76 -17.87
C ALA A 181 -6.05 20.18 -18.81
N LEU A 182 -5.02 19.35 -18.95
CA LEU A 182 -3.86 19.61 -19.79
C LEU A 182 -4.09 19.23 -21.27
N GLY A 183 -5.03 18.33 -21.53
CA GLY A 183 -5.45 17.90 -22.86
C GLY A 183 -4.28 17.42 -23.71
N ASP A 184 -4.24 17.86 -24.96
CA ASP A 184 -3.20 17.49 -25.93
C ASP A 184 -1.81 18.07 -25.61
N SER A 185 -1.69 18.90 -24.56
CA SER A 185 -0.42 19.48 -24.11
C SER A 185 0.48 18.46 -23.41
N ILE A 186 -0.06 17.32 -23.00
CA ILE A 186 0.69 16.18 -22.49
C ILE A 186 0.27 14.89 -23.20
N THR A 187 1.05 13.83 -23.03
CA THR A 187 0.65 12.47 -23.36
C THR A 187 0.80 11.62 -22.11
N VAL A 188 -0.22 10.83 -21.75
CA VAL A 188 -0.10 9.77 -20.74
C VAL A 188 -0.40 8.44 -21.43
N VAL A 189 0.62 7.60 -21.54
CA VAL A 189 0.57 6.28 -22.17
C VAL A 189 0.33 5.23 -21.08
N PRO A 190 -0.78 4.49 -21.10
CA PRO A 190 -0.98 3.35 -20.21
C PRO A 190 -0.14 2.16 -20.68
N HIS A 191 0.44 1.46 -19.71
CA HIS A 191 1.13 0.19 -19.85
C HIS A 191 0.64 -0.75 -18.74
N PHE A 192 0.70 -2.05 -18.98
CA PHE A 192 0.20 -3.05 -18.03
C PHE A 192 1.33 -3.80 -17.33
N VAL A 193 1.22 -3.98 -16.02
CA VAL A 193 2.19 -4.76 -15.24
C VAL A 193 1.88 -6.24 -15.40
N ILE A 194 2.72 -6.94 -16.14
CA ILE A 194 2.55 -8.35 -16.50
C ILE A 194 3.63 -9.19 -15.83
N TYR A 195 3.20 -10.29 -15.21
CA TYR A 195 4.04 -11.29 -14.57
C TYR A 195 4.27 -12.46 -15.52
N GLY A 196 5.44 -13.09 -15.44
CA GLY A 196 5.74 -14.31 -16.19
C GLY A 196 5.17 -15.55 -15.48
N LYS A 197 4.84 -16.59 -16.26
CA LYS A 197 4.34 -17.88 -15.75
C LYS A 197 5.16 -18.50 -14.60
N ASP A 198 6.47 -18.27 -14.55
CA ASP A 198 7.34 -18.84 -13.52
C ASP A 198 7.00 -18.29 -12.13
N TYR A 199 6.43 -17.07 -12.07
CA TYR A 199 5.90 -16.48 -10.84
C TYR A 199 4.67 -17.25 -10.31
N TYR A 200 3.93 -17.93 -11.20
CA TYR A 200 2.72 -18.69 -10.90
C TYR A 200 2.85 -20.17 -11.26
N ALA A 201 4.06 -20.73 -11.12
CA ALA A 201 4.31 -22.13 -11.45
C ALA A 201 3.35 -23.06 -10.68
N GLY A 202 2.53 -23.82 -11.41
CA GLY A 202 1.49 -24.69 -10.84
C GLY A 202 0.12 -24.04 -10.63
N GLN A 203 -0.02 -22.75 -10.90
CA GLN A 203 -1.26 -21.97 -10.82
C GLN A 203 -1.57 -21.21 -12.12
N GLU A 204 -0.91 -21.55 -13.23
CA GLU A 204 -1.01 -20.80 -14.48
C GLU A 204 -2.46 -20.75 -15.01
N ALA A 205 -3.24 -21.79 -14.75
CA ALA A 205 -4.66 -21.85 -15.13
C ALA A 205 -5.57 -20.88 -14.36
N GLU A 206 -5.07 -20.24 -13.30
CA GLU A 206 -5.81 -19.24 -12.49
C GLU A 206 -5.33 -17.81 -12.77
N TYR A 207 -4.04 -17.66 -13.12
CA TYR A 207 -3.40 -16.34 -13.21
C TYR A 207 -2.94 -15.94 -14.60
N CYS A 208 -2.79 -16.87 -15.54
CA CYS A 208 -2.17 -16.60 -16.84
C CYS A 208 -3.19 -16.67 -17.97
N MET A 209 -3.12 -15.68 -18.86
CA MET A 209 -3.94 -15.60 -20.06
C MET A 209 -3.82 -16.88 -20.88
N ALA A 210 -4.96 -17.39 -21.33
CA ALA A 210 -5.06 -18.71 -21.96
C ALA A 210 -4.08 -18.89 -23.13
N ASN A 211 -3.33 -20.00 -23.11
CA ASN A 211 -2.29 -20.35 -24.10
C ASN A 211 -1.11 -19.37 -24.19
N THR A 212 -0.86 -18.57 -23.15
CA THR A 212 0.29 -17.66 -23.07
C THR A 212 1.10 -17.91 -21.80
N SER A 213 2.18 -17.15 -21.60
CA SER A 213 2.95 -17.10 -20.34
C SER A 213 2.76 -15.78 -19.59
N LEU A 214 1.71 -15.03 -19.93
CA LEU A 214 1.43 -13.68 -19.45
C LEU A 214 0.39 -13.76 -18.35
N CYS A 215 0.72 -13.27 -17.17
CA CYS A 215 -0.08 -13.43 -15.97
C CYS A 215 -0.28 -12.10 -15.26
N SER A 216 -1.34 -11.99 -14.45
CA SER A 216 -1.57 -10.83 -13.61
C SER A 216 -1.84 -11.22 -12.15
N LEU A 217 -1.60 -10.28 -11.22
CA LEU A 217 -1.76 -10.51 -9.78
C LEU A 217 -3.18 -10.86 -9.36
N HIS A 218 -4.19 -10.37 -10.08
CA HIS A 218 -5.59 -10.63 -9.75
C HIS A 218 -6.25 -11.62 -10.73
N GLY A 219 -5.48 -12.48 -11.38
CA GLY A 219 -6.01 -13.60 -12.13
C GLY A 219 -6.30 -13.33 -13.62
N ILE A 220 -6.83 -14.35 -14.31
CA ILE A 220 -7.12 -14.32 -15.76
C ILE A 220 -8.01 -13.14 -16.16
N ALA A 221 -9.02 -12.82 -15.34
CA ALA A 221 -9.96 -11.76 -15.66
C ALA A 221 -9.29 -10.38 -15.77
N GLU A 222 -8.23 -10.14 -14.99
CA GLU A 222 -7.45 -8.91 -15.04
C GLU A 222 -6.55 -8.87 -16.27
N VAL A 223 -5.74 -9.91 -16.53
CA VAL A 223 -4.84 -9.92 -17.69
C VAL A 223 -5.60 -9.87 -19.03
N ASP A 224 -6.79 -10.46 -19.09
CA ASP A 224 -7.66 -10.35 -20.26
C ASP A 224 -8.16 -8.90 -20.45
N GLU A 225 -8.48 -8.20 -19.34
CA GLU A 225 -8.90 -6.81 -19.38
C GLU A 225 -7.74 -5.87 -19.71
N ASP A 226 -6.53 -6.13 -19.20
CA ASP A 226 -5.31 -5.40 -19.54
C ASP A 226 -5.07 -5.45 -21.06
N ALA A 227 -5.22 -6.62 -21.69
CA ALA A 227 -5.12 -6.74 -23.15
C ALA A 227 -6.23 -5.98 -23.90
N ARG A 228 -7.48 -5.97 -23.39
CA ARG A 228 -8.56 -5.16 -23.99
C ARG A 228 -8.24 -3.67 -23.90
N GLN A 229 -7.76 -3.21 -22.75
CA GLN A 229 -7.37 -1.83 -22.55
C GLN A 229 -6.17 -1.42 -23.41
N ALA A 230 -5.18 -2.30 -23.59
CA ALA A 230 -4.08 -2.11 -24.54
C ALA A 230 -4.60 -1.98 -25.99
N CYS A 231 -5.57 -2.81 -26.38
CA CYS A 231 -6.25 -2.71 -27.68
C CYS A 231 -7.02 -1.39 -27.86
N ILE A 232 -7.71 -0.92 -26.82
CA ILE A 232 -8.41 0.37 -26.82
C ILE A 232 -7.40 1.51 -26.96
N TRP A 233 -6.28 1.45 -26.24
CA TRP A 233 -5.22 2.45 -26.36
C TRP A 233 -4.64 2.50 -27.78
N LYS A 234 -4.34 1.35 -28.39
CA LYS A 234 -3.78 1.27 -29.73
C LYS A 234 -4.70 1.82 -30.82
N TYR A 235 -5.98 1.45 -30.79
CA TYR A 235 -6.90 1.72 -31.90
C TYR A 235 -7.92 2.84 -31.63
N GLN A 236 -8.18 3.15 -30.36
CA GLN A 236 -9.19 4.11 -29.93
C GLN A 236 -8.69 4.98 -28.75
N PRO A 237 -7.47 5.55 -28.78
CA PRO A 237 -6.83 6.17 -27.61
C PRO A 237 -7.67 7.30 -27.00
N ALA A 238 -8.39 8.07 -27.83
CA ALA A 238 -9.29 9.13 -27.38
C ALA A 238 -10.42 8.65 -26.46
N LYS A 239 -10.75 7.35 -26.48
CA LYS A 239 -11.80 6.74 -25.66
C LYS A 239 -11.25 5.99 -24.44
N TRP A 240 -9.93 5.81 -24.35
CA TRP A 240 -9.33 5.00 -23.29
C TRP A 240 -9.66 5.53 -21.89
N TRP A 241 -9.49 6.85 -21.68
CA TRP A 241 -9.76 7.46 -20.38
C TRP A 241 -11.22 7.35 -19.93
N VAL A 242 -12.18 7.56 -20.83
CA VAL A 242 -13.60 7.42 -20.48
C VAL A 242 -13.97 5.96 -20.22
N TYR A 243 -13.34 5.02 -20.94
CA TYR A 243 -13.51 3.58 -20.74
C TYR A 243 -12.97 3.12 -19.38
N VAL A 244 -11.70 3.40 -19.07
CA VAL A 244 -11.07 2.92 -17.83
C VAL A 244 -11.76 3.49 -16.58
N LEU A 245 -12.14 4.77 -16.59
CA LEU A 245 -12.87 5.37 -15.47
C LEU A 245 -14.27 4.77 -15.30
N TYR A 246 -14.90 4.32 -16.40
CA TYR A 246 -16.16 3.59 -16.31
C TYR A 246 -15.93 2.23 -15.65
N VAL A 247 -14.93 1.46 -16.12
CA VAL A 247 -14.59 0.14 -15.56
C VAL A 247 -14.32 0.27 -14.06
N ASN A 248 -13.48 1.21 -13.64
CA ASN A 248 -13.12 1.41 -12.24
C ASN A 248 -14.31 1.73 -11.33
N GLY A 249 -15.31 2.45 -11.87
CA GLY A 249 -16.48 2.87 -11.11
C GLY A 249 -17.65 1.88 -11.12
N ASN A 250 -17.69 0.94 -12.08
CA ASN A 250 -18.92 0.17 -12.37
C ASN A 250 -18.68 -1.33 -12.55
N CYS A 251 -17.43 -1.78 -12.68
CA CYS A 251 -17.10 -3.18 -12.86
C CYS A 251 -16.32 -3.71 -11.64
N THR A 252 -16.36 -5.03 -11.49
CA THR A 252 -15.57 -5.78 -10.51
C THR A 252 -14.79 -6.85 -11.26
N LEU A 253 -13.74 -7.38 -10.63
CA LEU A 253 -12.96 -8.47 -11.20
C LEU A 253 -13.83 -9.70 -11.52
N GLU A 254 -14.86 -9.96 -10.71
CA GLU A 254 -15.79 -11.08 -10.93
C GLU A 254 -16.65 -10.89 -12.18
N ASN A 255 -17.10 -9.66 -12.46
CA ASN A 255 -18.03 -9.39 -13.56
C ASN A 255 -17.38 -8.83 -14.83
N ILE A 256 -16.08 -8.53 -14.82
CA ILE A 256 -15.40 -7.90 -15.96
C ILE A 256 -15.52 -8.69 -17.28
N PRO A 257 -15.58 -10.04 -17.32
CA PRO A 257 -15.76 -10.78 -18.58
C PRO A 257 -16.98 -10.33 -19.40
N ASP A 258 -18.04 -9.84 -18.73
CA ASP A 258 -19.23 -9.28 -19.35
C ASP A 258 -19.30 -7.74 -19.24
N CYS A 259 -18.86 -7.17 -18.11
CA CYS A 259 -18.98 -5.75 -17.81
C CYS A 259 -18.22 -4.87 -18.82
N TRP A 260 -17.11 -5.35 -19.37
CA TRP A 260 -16.31 -4.61 -20.35
C TRP A 260 -17.13 -4.21 -21.59
N LYS A 261 -18.09 -5.04 -22.02
CA LYS A 261 -19.00 -4.72 -23.15
C LYS A 261 -19.98 -3.61 -22.79
N THR A 262 -20.49 -3.62 -21.56
CA THR A 262 -21.34 -2.55 -21.02
C THR A 262 -20.56 -1.23 -20.97
N ALA A 263 -19.32 -1.28 -20.48
CA ALA A 263 -18.41 -0.14 -20.46
C ALA A 263 -18.14 0.37 -21.89
N ALA A 264 -17.87 -0.53 -22.83
CA ALA A 264 -17.61 -0.16 -24.22
C ALA A 264 -18.81 0.54 -24.86
N ASN A 265 -20.02 0.02 -24.65
CA ASN A 265 -21.24 0.65 -25.13
C ASN A 265 -21.48 2.03 -24.50
N ALA A 266 -21.31 2.15 -23.17
CA ALA A 266 -21.53 3.41 -22.45
C ALA A 266 -20.53 4.52 -22.85
N THR A 267 -19.33 4.13 -23.27
CA THR A 267 -18.22 5.06 -23.57
C THR A 267 -17.96 5.20 -25.07
N GLY A 268 -18.74 4.50 -25.89
CA GLY A 268 -18.65 4.52 -27.35
C GLY A 268 -17.43 3.79 -27.92
N VAL A 269 -16.72 2.97 -27.13
CA VAL A 269 -15.66 2.07 -27.62
C VAL A 269 -16.29 1.03 -28.56
N ASN A 270 -15.67 0.84 -29.72
CA ASN A 270 -16.08 -0.20 -30.65
C ASN A 270 -15.64 -1.57 -30.11
N ALA A 271 -16.56 -2.28 -29.44
CA ALA A 271 -16.30 -3.58 -28.84
C ALA A 271 -15.86 -4.65 -29.85
N THR A 272 -16.41 -4.64 -31.07
CA THR A 272 -16.02 -5.58 -32.13
C THR A 272 -14.56 -5.38 -32.56
N ALA A 273 -14.10 -4.12 -32.66
CA ALA A 273 -12.70 -3.84 -32.93
C ALA A 273 -11.78 -4.28 -31.78
N VAL A 274 -12.24 -4.14 -30.54
CA VAL A 274 -11.51 -4.63 -29.35
C VAL A 274 -11.42 -6.15 -29.34
N GLU A 275 -12.50 -6.87 -29.62
CA GLU A 275 -12.48 -8.35 -29.73
C GLU A 275 -11.52 -8.83 -30.83
N GLN A 276 -11.54 -8.18 -32.00
CA GLN A 276 -10.63 -8.48 -33.09
C GLN A 276 -9.17 -8.27 -32.69
N CYS A 277 -8.85 -7.13 -32.08
CA CYS A 277 -7.51 -6.86 -31.58
C CYS A 277 -7.10 -7.82 -30.46
N TYR A 278 -7.97 -8.10 -29.51
CA TYR A 278 -7.71 -9.00 -28.40
C TYR A 278 -7.29 -10.38 -28.90
N SER A 279 -8.05 -10.94 -29.84
CA SER A 279 -7.74 -12.26 -30.43
C SER A 279 -6.50 -12.27 -31.33
N ALA A 280 -6.21 -11.18 -32.05
CA ALA A 280 -5.13 -11.15 -33.03
C ALA A 280 -3.79 -10.61 -32.48
N GLU A 281 -3.85 -9.73 -31.49
CA GLU A 281 -2.72 -8.89 -31.05
C GLU A 281 -2.60 -8.77 -29.54
N GLY A 282 -3.64 -9.13 -28.75
CA GLY A 282 -3.68 -8.91 -27.31
C GLY A 282 -2.47 -9.45 -26.57
N ALA A 283 -2.11 -10.71 -26.82
CA ALA A 283 -0.92 -11.34 -26.22
C ALA A 283 0.38 -10.60 -26.60
N ALA A 284 0.56 -10.22 -27.87
CA ALA A 284 1.76 -9.52 -28.33
C ALA A 284 1.88 -8.10 -27.75
N LEU A 285 0.75 -7.43 -27.50
CA LEU A 285 0.74 -6.13 -26.82
C LEU A 285 1.19 -6.28 -25.37
N LEU A 286 0.70 -7.29 -24.66
CA LEU A 286 1.09 -7.56 -23.28
C LEU A 286 2.53 -8.10 -23.17
N GLU A 287 3.04 -8.81 -24.17
CA GLU A 287 4.47 -9.17 -24.27
C GLU A 287 5.36 -7.93 -24.39
N ALA A 288 4.93 -6.92 -25.16
CA ALA A 288 5.65 -5.65 -25.26
C ALA A 288 5.65 -4.90 -23.92
N ASP A 289 4.53 -4.90 -23.20
CA ASP A 289 4.46 -4.33 -21.85
C ASP A 289 5.33 -5.12 -20.85
N ALA A 290 5.32 -6.45 -20.89
CA ALA A 290 6.19 -7.28 -20.07
C ALA A 290 7.68 -6.97 -20.31
N ALA A 291 8.09 -6.73 -21.56
CA ALA A 291 9.45 -6.32 -21.90
C ALA A 291 9.79 -4.92 -21.33
N LEU A 292 8.86 -3.97 -21.42
CA LEU A 292 9.02 -2.64 -20.82
C LEU A 292 9.10 -2.70 -19.29
N ASN A 293 8.30 -3.57 -18.65
CA ASN A 293 8.34 -3.79 -17.21
C ASN A 293 9.72 -4.28 -16.77
N GLN A 294 10.30 -5.22 -17.52
CA GLN A 294 11.66 -5.71 -17.27
C GLN A 294 12.71 -4.62 -17.49
N GLU A 295 12.64 -3.89 -18.62
CA GLU A 295 13.59 -2.83 -18.96
C GLU A 295 13.63 -1.71 -17.89
N LYS A 296 12.48 -1.35 -17.36
CA LYS A 296 12.31 -0.23 -16.42
C LYS A 296 12.17 -0.66 -14.96
N GLU A 297 12.38 -1.94 -14.68
CA GLU A 297 12.27 -2.54 -13.34
C GLU A 297 10.91 -2.28 -12.67
N VAL A 298 9.83 -2.25 -13.45
CA VAL A 298 8.46 -2.10 -12.96
C VAL A 298 7.97 -3.44 -12.43
N THR A 299 7.73 -3.50 -11.13
CA THR A 299 7.30 -4.73 -10.44
C THR A 299 5.91 -4.64 -9.82
N GLY A 300 5.24 -3.49 -9.95
CA GLY A 300 3.93 -3.28 -9.36
C GLY A 300 3.25 -2.00 -9.83
N SER A 301 1.95 -1.93 -9.57
CA SER A 301 1.12 -0.79 -9.94
C SER A 301 0.70 0.06 -8.75
N PRO A 302 0.52 1.39 -8.96
CA PRO A 302 0.93 2.15 -10.12
C PRO A 302 2.43 2.47 -10.05
N THR A 303 3.08 2.42 -11.20
CA THR A 303 4.39 3.04 -11.42
C THR A 303 4.24 4.07 -12.52
N LEU A 304 4.75 5.30 -12.32
CA LEU A 304 4.64 6.38 -13.28
C LEU A 304 6.02 6.94 -13.59
N PHE A 305 6.31 7.15 -14.87
CA PHE A 305 7.49 7.89 -15.32
C PHE A 305 7.01 9.17 -16.01
N ILE A 306 7.66 10.30 -15.76
CA ILE A 306 7.43 11.56 -16.48
C ILE A 306 8.74 11.94 -17.16
N ASN A 307 8.73 12.06 -18.49
CA ASN A 307 9.89 12.28 -19.33
C ASN A 307 11.05 11.31 -18.99
N GLY A 308 10.71 10.02 -18.79
CA GLY A 308 11.66 8.95 -18.49
C GLY A 308 12.16 8.90 -17.03
N VAL A 309 11.69 9.78 -16.15
CA VAL A 309 12.08 9.80 -14.72
C VAL A 309 10.93 9.32 -13.85
N THR A 310 11.20 8.40 -12.92
CA THR A 310 10.19 7.88 -11.98
C THR A 310 9.58 9.00 -11.14
N TYR A 311 8.26 9.07 -11.17
CA TYR A 311 7.49 9.97 -10.33
C TYR A 311 7.33 9.39 -8.91
N SER A 312 7.66 10.20 -7.90
CA SER A 312 7.63 9.83 -6.48
C SER A 312 6.79 10.79 -5.63
N GLY A 313 5.99 11.66 -6.26
CA GLY A 313 5.14 12.61 -5.56
C GLY A 313 3.84 12.00 -5.03
N GLY A 314 2.95 12.86 -4.52
CA GLY A 314 1.64 12.46 -4.02
C GLY A 314 0.72 11.90 -5.12
N ARG A 315 -0.35 11.21 -4.72
CA ARG A 315 -1.28 10.54 -5.65
C ARG A 315 -2.59 11.28 -5.86
N ALA A 316 -2.73 12.50 -5.33
CA ALA A 316 -3.89 13.33 -5.63
C ALA A 316 -3.77 13.91 -7.05
N ALA A 317 -4.92 14.23 -7.66
CA ALA A 317 -4.97 14.84 -8.99
C ALA A 317 -4.08 16.10 -9.11
N GLU A 318 -4.05 16.92 -8.06
CA GLU A 318 -3.19 18.11 -8.03
C GLU A 318 -1.71 17.80 -8.02
N ASN A 319 -1.29 16.73 -7.34
CA ASN A 319 0.12 16.35 -7.36
C ASN A 319 0.56 15.91 -8.76
N PHE A 320 -0.29 15.17 -9.49
CA PHE A 320 -0.01 14.81 -10.88
C PHE A 320 -0.01 16.04 -11.80
N LYS A 321 -1.00 16.93 -11.70
CA LYS A 321 -1.00 18.19 -12.48
C LYS A 321 0.27 18.99 -12.22
N ASP A 322 0.65 19.18 -10.97
CA ASP A 322 1.82 19.98 -10.61
C ASP A 322 3.11 19.33 -11.13
N ALA A 323 3.20 18.00 -11.11
CA ALA A 323 4.32 17.27 -11.69
C ALA A 323 4.41 17.45 -13.22
N PHE A 324 3.31 17.32 -13.94
CA PHE A 324 3.26 17.61 -15.38
C PHE A 324 3.62 19.06 -15.67
N CYS A 325 3.07 20.00 -14.91
CA CYS A 325 3.36 21.43 -15.03
C CYS A 325 4.82 21.77 -14.77
N ALA A 326 5.47 21.11 -13.82
CA ALA A 326 6.90 21.26 -13.58
C ALA A 326 7.76 20.72 -14.73
N ALA A 327 7.25 19.73 -15.48
CA ALA A 327 7.93 19.11 -16.61
C ALA A 327 7.81 19.91 -17.92
N PHE A 328 7.07 21.02 -17.97
CA PHE A 328 7.03 21.87 -19.15
C PHE A 328 8.22 22.84 -19.23
N THR A 329 8.75 23.02 -20.44
CA THR A 329 9.62 24.16 -20.77
C THR A 329 8.84 25.47 -20.69
N ASN A 330 7.61 25.50 -21.23
CA ASN A 330 6.68 26.62 -21.16
C ASN A 330 5.31 26.10 -20.69
N GLN A 331 4.85 26.55 -19.54
CA GLN A 331 3.62 26.03 -18.93
C GLN A 331 2.37 26.51 -19.68
N PRO A 332 1.42 25.61 -20.00
CA PRO A 332 0.11 26.01 -20.52
C PRO A 332 -0.71 26.71 -19.43
N ALA A 333 -1.71 27.51 -19.83
CA ALA A 333 -2.60 28.22 -18.91
C ALA A 333 -3.32 27.28 -17.92
N ALA A 334 -3.57 26.03 -18.33
CA ALA A 334 -4.15 24.99 -17.48
C ALA A 334 -3.34 24.69 -16.21
N CYS A 335 -2.04 24.99 -16.17
CA CYS A 335 -1.23 24.81 -14.97
C CYS A 335 -1.63 25.71 -13.80
N ASN A 336 -2.26 26.85 -14.09
CA ASN A 336 -2.74 27.79 -13.07
C ASN A 336 -4.15 27.46 -12.57
N MET A 337 -4.78 26.41 -13.11
CA MET A 337 -6.07 25.92 -12.62
C MET A 337 -5.86 25.04 -11.38
N THR A 338 -6.83 25.07 -10.48
CA THR A 338 -6.93 24.13 -9.36
C THR A 338 -7.91 23.04 -9.74
N LEU A 339 -7.49 21.77 -9.68
CA LEU A 339 -8.38 20.62 -9.79
C LEU A 339 -9.09 20.42 -8.45
N SER A 340 -10.41 20.30 -8.46
CA SER A 340 -11.16 19.87 -7.28
C SER A 340 -10.72 18.45 -6.87
N GLU A 341 -10.63 18.18 -5.57
CA GLU A 341 -10.21 16.88 -5.04
C GLU A 341 -11.00 15.72 -5.66
N ALA A 342 -10.32 14.80 -6.36
CA ALA A 342 -10.83 13.46 -6.55
C ALA A 342 -10.64 12.71 -5.21
N GLN A 343 -11.74 12.39 -4.54
CA GLN A 343 -11.74 11.71 -3.24
C GLN A 343 -11.76 10.19 -3.41
N ALA A 344 -10.68 9.52 -2.98
CA ALA A 344 -10.66 8.46 -1.97
C ALA A 344 -9.23 7.89 -1.86
N ALA A 345 -8.72 7.72 -0.64
CA ALA A 345 -7.53 6.92 -0.41
C ALA A 345 -7.88 5.44 -0.65
N ALA A 346 -7.14 4.73 -1.50
CA ALA A 346 -7.30 3.29 -1.66
C ALA A 346 -7.02 2.58 -0.31
N SER A 347 -7.96 1.76 0.16
CA SER A 347 -7.75 0.86 1.30
C SER A 347 -7.47 -0.54 0.78
N GLY A 348 -6.21 -0.93 0.78
CA GLY A 348 -5.74 -2.28 0.44
C GLY A 348 -4.37 -2.50 1.05
N SER A 349 -3.94 -3.74 1.21
CA SER A 349 -2.56 -4.08 1.55
C SER A 349 -2.07 -5.07 0.50
N CYS A 350 -0.92 -4.80 -0.10
CA CYS A 350 -0.17 -5.82 -0.83
C CYS A 350 0.61 -6.60 0.24
N GLY A 351 0.06 -7.72 0.67
CA GLY A 351 0.66 -8.63 1.65
C GLY A 351 0.56 -10.05 1.14
#